data_AF-A0A968PBU9-F1
#
_entry.id   AF-A0A968PBU9-F1
#
_cell.length_a   1.000
_cell.length_b   1.000
_cell.length_c   1.000
_cell.angle_alpha   90.00
_cell.angle_beta   90.00
_cell.angle_gamma   90.00
#
_symmetry.space_group_name_H-M   'P 1'
#
loop_
_entity.id
_entity.type
_entity.pdbx_description
1 polymer ?
#
loop_
_entity_poly.entity_id
_entity_poly.type
_entity_poly.pdbx_seq_one_letter_code
_entity_poly.pdbx_strand_id
1 'polypeptide(L)'
;MPRVCRRGLANPADHQPPPGPFITSTLQQAAANALGFALQRTMRIAQQLYEGIDVGSNLGGSTGLITYMRTDSTHISGEALSMVRAYIASQLGEKYLPENPTSFPRPTSQRRKPTKPFVPPMSHSHRSEFVTP
;
A
#
# COMPACT_ATOMS: atom_id res chain seq x y z
N MET A 1 -17.03 39.08 7.25
CA MET A 1 -16.99 37.81 6.48
C MET A 1 -15.52 37.55 6.13
N PRO A 2 -14.91 36.42 6.54
CA PRO A 2 -15.11 35.16 5.82
C PRO A 2 -15.02 33.83 6.63
N ARG A 3 -15.67 32.82 6.04
CA ARG A 3 -15.47 31.35 6.12
C ARG A 3 -15.48 30.69 7.50
N VAL A 4 -16.68 30.47 8.01
CA VAL A 4 -16.98 29.30 8.83
C VAL A 4 -16.73 28.06 7.97
N CYS A 5 -15.64 27.35 8.24
CA CYS A 5 -15.40 26.02 7.71
C CYS A 5 -16.43 25.09 8.37
N ARG A 6 -17.61 24.91 7.77
CA ARG A 6 -18.52 23.82 8.14
C ARG A 6 -17.84 22.50 7.77
N ARG A 7 -16.99 22.00 8.66
CA ARG A 7 -16.50 20.62 8.61
C ARG A 7 -17.72 19.77 9.00
N GLY A 8 -18.26 19.07 8.01
CA GLY A 8 -19.51 18.34 8.11
C GLY A 8 -19.55 17.43 9.33
N LEU A 9 -20.72 17.40 9.96
CA LEU A 9 -21.10 16.42 10.97
C LEU A 9 -21.04 15.04 10.30
N ALA A 10 -20.20 14.15 10.84
CA ALA A 10 -20.11 12.76 10.41
C ALA A 10 -21.49 12.10 10.52
N ASN A 11 -21.95 11.48 9.43
CA ASN A 11 -23.19 10.71 9.45
C ASN A 11 -22.96 9.39 10.20
N PRO A 12 -23.95 8.87 10.94
CA PRO A 12 -23.82 7.64 11.72
C PRO A 12 -23.74 6.34 10.89
N ALA A 13 -23.21 6.40 9.66
CA ALA A 13 -22.97 5.27 8.76
C ALA A 13 -21.52 5.24 8.21
N ASP A 14 -20.58 5.98 8.82
CA ASP A 14 -19.16 5.97 8.46
C ASP A 14 -18.49 4.66 8.93
N HIS A 15 -18.80 3.55 8.25
CA HIS A 15 -18.00 2.32 8.35
C HIS A 15 -16.66 2.56 7.66
N GLN A 16 -15.67 2.97 8.45
CA GLN A 16 -14.30 3.04 7.95
C GLN A 16 -13.82 1.61 7.67
N PRO A 17 -13.50 1.27 6.41
CA PRO A 17 -12.97 -0.05 6.09
C PRO A 17 -11.65 -0.26 6.84
N PRO A 18 -11.37 -1.50 7.27
CA PRO A 18 -10.12 -1.80 7.96
C PRO A 18 -8.93 -1.46 7.05
N PRO A 19 -7.82 -0.98 7.61
CA PRO A 19 -6.61 -0.76 6.84
C PRO A 19 -6.13 -2.08 6.21
N GLY A 20 -5.61 -1.97 5.00
CA GLY A 20 -4.98 -3.11 4.33
C GLY A 20 -3.70 -3.58 5.02
N PRO A 21 -3.20 -4.76 4.64
CA PRO A 21 -1.92 -5.24 5.11
C PRO A 21 -0.79 -4.28 4.73
N PHE A 22 0.25 -4.26 5.56
CA PHE A 22 1.37 -3.36 5.37
C PHE A 22 2.17 -3.69 4.11
N ILE A 23 2.27 -2.71 3.22
CA ILE A 23 3.31 -2.61 2.18
C ILE A 23 4.39 -1.62 2.63
N THR A 24 5.51 -1.57 1.91
CA THR A 24 6.65 -0.66 2.18
C THR A 24 6.24 0.77 2.52
N SER A 25 5.43 1.39 1.66
CA SER A 25 5.02 2.79 1.81
C SER A 25 4.14 2.99 3.05
N THR A 26 3.14 2.14 3.26
CA THR A 26 2.23 2.21 4.41
C THR A 26 2.95 1.93 5.73
N LEU A 27 3.91 1.00 5.73
CA LEU A 27 4.72 0.68 6.91
C LEU A 27 5.63 1.87 7.27
N GLN A 28 6.26 2.50 6.27
CA GLN A 28 7.08 3.68 6.49
C GLN A 28 6.25 4.88 6.99
N GLN A 29 5.08 5.11 6.40
CA GLN A 29 4.16 6.18 6.84
C GLN A 29 3.66 5.93 8.27
N ALA A 30 3.25 4.70 8.59
CA ALA A 30 2.81 4.33 9.93
C ALA A 30 3.94 4.48 10.97
N ALA A 31 5.16 4.03 10.65
CA ALA A 31 6.32 4.18 11.54
C ALA A 31 6.71 5.65 11.76
N ALA A 32 6.60 6.50 10.74
CA ALA A 32 6.84 7.93 10.88
C ALA A 32 5.77 8.58 11.78
N ASN A 33 4.49 8.25 11.57
CA ASN A 33 3.38 8.86 12.31
C ASN A 33 3.28 8.37 13.77
N ALA A 34 3.47 7.07 13.99
CA ALA A 34 3.28 6.47 15.32
C ALA A 34 4.55 6.46 16.17
N LEU A 35 5.73 6.25 15.55
CA LEU A 35 6.99 6.06 16.27
C LEU A 35 8.00 7.20 16.03
N GLY A 36 7.70 8.13 15.12
CA GLY A 36 8.63 9.22 14.75
C GLY A 36 9.90 8.72 14.06
N PHE A 37 9.88 7.52 13.46
CA PHE A 37 11.08 6.94 12.86
C PHE A 37 11.34 7.50 11.46
N ALA A 38 12.61 7.80 11.17
CA ALA A 38 13.07 8.04 9.81
C ALA A 38 12.97 6.76 8.96
N LEU A 39 12.74 6.90 7.66
CA LEU A 39 12.57 5.77 6.73
C LEU A 39 13.73 4.76 6.83
N GLN A 40 14.97 5.25 6.90
CA GLN A 40 16.17 4.41 7.00
C GLN A 40 16.17 3.55 8.28
N ARG A 41 15.76 4.13 9.41
CA ARG A 41 15.68 3.43 10.69
C ARG A 41 14.63 2.32 10.63
N THR A 42 13.45 2.63 10.10
CA THR A 42 12.36 1.67 9.91
C THR A 42 12.81 0.49 9.05
N MET A 43 13.48 0.75 7.93
CA MET A 43 13.95 -0.31 7.04
C MET A 43 15.07 -1.15 7.66
N ARG A 44 15.97 -0.56 8.44
CA ARG A 44 17.03 -1.30 9.16
C ARG A 44 16.44 -2.25 10.20
N ILE A 45 15.46 -1.79 10.97
CA ILE A 45 14.79 -2.63 11.97
C ILE A 45 14.01 -3.75 11.28
N ALA A 46 13.27 -3.43 10.20
CA ALA A 46 12.55 -4.43 9.44
C ALA A 46 13.48 -5.50 8.83
N GLN A 47 14.66 -5.12 8.34
CA GLN A 47 15.67 -6.08 7.87
C GLN A 47 16.06 -7.06 8.98
N GLN A 48 16.36 -6.56 10.18
CA GLN A 48 16.74 -7.40 11.32
C GLN A 48 15.61 -8.35 11.72
N LEU A 49 14.37 -7.87 11.73
CA LEU A 49 13.20 -8.72 12.02
C LEU A 49 12.97 -9.81 10.97
N TYR A 50 13.36 -9.57 9.71
CA TYR A 50 13.26 -10.54 8.63
C TYR A 50 14.38 -11.59 8.68
N GLU A 51 15.63 -11.15 8.87
CA GLU A 51 16.80 -12.04 8.98
C GLU A 51 16.78 -12.88 10.26
N GLY A 52 16.12 -12.36 11.30
CA GLY A 52 15.98 -12.99 12.59
C GLY A 52 16.68 -12.18 13.67
N ILE A 53 15.98 -12.01 14.78
CA ILE A 53 16.55 -11.47 16.00
C ILE A 53 16.69 -12.59 17.03
N ASP A 54 17.73 -12.53 17.83
CA ASP A 54 17.90 -13.45 18.95
C ASP A 54 16.87 -13.11 20.04
N VAL A 55 15.82 -13.93 20.12
CA VAL A 55 14.75 -13.79 21.13
C VAL A 55 15.07 -14.55 22.42
N GLY A 56 16.32 -15.00 22.59
CA GLY A 56 16.79 -15.71 23.77
C GLY A 56 16.60 -17.22 23.66
N SER A 57 17.54 -17.95 24.25
CA SER A 57 17.67 -19.42 24.10
C SER A 57 16.43 -20.20 24.54
N ASN A 58 15.61 -19.64 25.43
CA ASN A 58 14.39 -20.28 25.95
C ASN A 58 13.21 -20.29 24.96
N LEU A 59 13.21 -19.44 23.94
CA LEU A 59 12.11 -19.29 22.98
C LEU A 59 12.44 -19.79 21.55
N GLY A 60 13.57 -20.48 21.36
CA GLY A 60 13.91 -21.12 20.09
C GLY A 60 15.02 -20.46 19.26
N GLY A 61 15.81 -19.55 19.85
CA GLY A 61 16.98 -18.95 19.19
C GLY A 61 16.62 -17.85 18.17
N SER A 62 17.43 -17.68 17.13
CA SER A 62 17.20 -16.63 16.13
C SER A 62 16.00 -16.96 15.24
N THR A 63 14.95 -16.15 15.31
CA THR A 63 13.69 -16.36 14.57
C THR A 63 13.31 -15.11 13.77
N GLY A 64 12.94 -15.30 12.50
CA GLY A 64 12.36 -14.26 11.66
C GLY A 64 10.92 -13.98 12.05
N LEU A 65 10.61 -12.73 12.40
CA LEU A 65 9.31 -12.32 12.94
C LEU A 65 8.37 -11.72 11.90
N ILE A 66 8.90 -11.30 10.75
CA ILE A 66 8.12 -10.65 9.69
C ILE A 66 8.42 -11.26 8.32
N THR A 67 7.49 -11.10 7.38
CA THR A 67 7.72 -11.38 5.97
C THR A 67 8.55 -10.27 5.30
N TYR A 68 9.01 -10.52 4.07
CA TYR A 68 9.88 -9.60 3.34
C TYR A 68 9.31 -8.16 3.31
N MET A 69 10.00 -7.24 3.97
CA MET A 69 9.56 -5.86 4.21
C MET A 69 9.56 -4.98 2.96
N ARG A 70 10.24 -5.38 1.87
CA ARG A 70 10.27 -4.64 0.60
C ARG A 70 9.23 -5.16 -0.40
N THR A 71 7.95 -5.13 0.01
CA THR A 71 6.81 -5.50 -0.84
C THR A 71 5.98 -4.27 -1.25
N ASP A 72 5.47 -4.30 -2.48
CA ASP A 72 4.45 -3.41 -3.02
C ASP A 72 3.07 -4.10 -3.09
N SER A 73 3.01 -5.38 -2.71
CA SER A 73 1.81 -6.21 -2.79
C SER A 73 1.14 -6.36 -1.43
N THR A 74 -0.17 -6.17 -1.41
CA THR A 74 -1.08 -6.44 -0.29
C THR A 74 -1.53 -7.91 -0.23
N HIS A 75 -0.83 -8.81 -0.92
CA HIS A 75 -1.21 -10.22 -1.01
C HIS A 75 -0.85 -10.97 0.28
N ILE A 76 -1.83 -11.71 0.81
CA ILE A 76 -1.70 -12.55 2.01
C ILE A 76 -1.88 -14.01 1.57
N SER A 77 -1.04 -14.92 2.05
CA SER A 77 -1.21 -16.35 1.79
C SER A 77 -2.47 -16.90 2.47
N GLY A 78 -3.09 -17.92 1.88
CA GLY A 78 -4.27 -18.56 2.48
C GLY A 78 -4.00 -19.12 3.89
N GLU A 79 -2.78 -19.60 4.14
CA GLU A 79 -2.34 -20.07 5.45
C GLU A 79 -2.29 -18.94 6.49
N ALA A 80 -1.71 -17.79 6.13
CA ALA A 80 -1.67 -16.62 7.01
C ALA A 80 -3.07 -16.09 7.33
N LEU A 81 -3.99 -16.10 6.36
CA LEU A 81 -5.39 -15.73 6.59
C LEU A 81 -6.06 -16.67 7.59
N SER A 82 -5.86 -17.98 7.47
CA SER A 82 -6.42 -18.97 8.40
C SER A 82 -5.86 -18.80 9.81
N MET A 83 -4.55 -18.57 9.96
CA MET A 83 -3.92 -18.31 11.26
C MET A 83 -4.47 -17.05 11.93
N VAL A 84 -4.59 -15.95 11.19
CA VAL A 84 -5.13 -14.69 11.72
C VAL A 84 -6.60 -14.84 12.12
N ARG A 85 -7.41 -15.55 11.32
CA ARG A 85 -8.83 -15.81 11.66
C ARG A 85 -8.96 -16.65 12.93
N ALA A 86 -8.15 -17.68 13.09
CA ALA A 86 -8.12 -18.50 14.30
C ALA A 86 -7.66 -17.68 15.53
N TYR A 87 -6.67 -16.81 15.36
CA TYR A 87 -6.21 -15.91 16.41
C TYR A 87 -7.31 -14.91 16.84
N ILE A 88 -8.02 -14.29 15.89
CA ILE A 88 -9.13 -13.37 16.19
C ILE A 88 -10.26 -14.11 16.92
N ALA A 89 -10.65 -15.30 16.43
CA ALA A 89 -11.71 -16.09 17.03
C ALA A 89 -11.39 -16.47 18.50
N SER A 90 -10.12 -16.81 18.79
CA SER A 90 -9.70 -17.19 20.14
C SER A 90 -9.48 -16.01 21.10
N GLN A 91 -8.95 -14.88 20.62
CA GLN A 91 -8.55 -13.76 21.50
C GLN A 91 -9.59 -12.64 21.59
N LEU A 92 -10.29 -12.33 20.49
CA LEU A 92 -11.23 -11.21 20.40
C LEU A 92 -12.69 -11.68 20.36
N GLY A 93 -12.92 -12.92 19.93
CA GLY A 93 -14.24 -13.54 19.83
C GLY A 93 -14.88 -13.39 18.44
N GLU A 94 -15.84 -14.28 18.13
CA GLU A 94 -16.45 -14.42 16.81
C GLU A 94 -17.17 -13.16 16.30
N LYS A 95 -17.59 -12.27 17.21
CA LYS A 95 -18.26 -11.00 16.87
C LYS A 95 -17.39 -10.05 16.02
N TYR A 96 -16.06 -10.22 16.06
CA TYR A 96 -15.11 -9.42 15.30
C TYR A 96 -14.64 -10.11 14.01
N LEU A 97 -15.14 -11.30 13.71
CA LEU A 97 -14.73 -12.07 12.55
C LEU A 97 -15.73 -11.86 11.40
N PRO A 98 -15.35 -11.19 10.29
CA PRO A 98 -16.21 -11.12 9.12
C PRO A 98 -16.33 -12.51 8.47
N GLU A 99 -17.56 -12.90 8.13
CA GLU A 99 -17.87 -14.20 7.49
C GLU A 99 -17.05 -14.37 6.20
N ASN A 100 -16.99 -13.32 5.37
CA ASN A 100 -16.23 -13.35 4.12
C ASN A 100 -14.80 -12.82 4.31
N PRO A 101 -13.78 -13.48 3.72
CA PRO A 101 -12.40 -13.03 3.80
C PRO A 101 -12.26 -11.70 3.04
N THR A 102 -11.70 -10.69 3.71
CA THR A 102 -11.44 -9.39 3.10
C THR A 102 -10.33 -9.53 2.06
N SER A 103 -10.64 -9.30 0.79
CA SER A 103 -9.63 -9.23 -0.26
C SER A 103 -9.10 -7.80 -0.37
N PHE A 104 -7.78 -7.65 -0.33
CA PHE A 104 -7.12 -6.36 -0.49
C PHE A 104 -6.56 -6.26 -1.91
N PRO A 105 -7.24 -5.55 -2.83
CA PRO A 105 -6.75 -5.39 -4.20
C PRO A 105 -5.42 -4.64 -4.19
N ARG A 106 -4.52 -5.03 -5.11
CA ARG A 106 -3.23 -4.36 -5.28
C ARG A 106 -3.46 -2.88 -5.62
N PRO A 107 -2.71 -1.94 -5.02
CA PRO A 107 -2.68 -0.58 -5.53
C PRO A 107 -2.16 -0.62 -6.97
N THR A 108 -3.01 -0.27 -7.94
CA THR A 108 -2.67 -0.35 -9.36
C THR A 108 -1.52 0.62 -9.68
N SER A 109 -0.29 0.12 -9.69
CA SER A 109 0.83 0.83 -10.28
C SER A 109 0.73 0.71 -11.80
N GLN A 110 0.53 1.85 -12.46
CA GLN A 110 0.63 2.06 -13.90
C GLN A 110 -0.41 1.38 -14.81
N ARG A 111 -1.61 1.98 -14.87
CA ARG A 111 -2.33 2.02 -16.15
C ARG A 111 -1.64 3.08 -17.01
N ARG A 112 -0.54 2.72 -17.70
CA ARG A 112 0.10 3.60 -18.69
C ARG A 112 -0.97 3.96 -19.72
N LYS A 113 -1.48 5.20 -19.68
CA LYS A 113 -2.34 5.68 -20.77
C LYS A 113 -1.50 5.54 -22.04
N PRO A 114 -2.04 4.97 -23.13
CA PRO A 114 -1.29 4.93 -24.38
C PRO A 114 -0.95 6.38 -24.73
N THR A 115 0.34 6.72 -24.61
CA THR A 115 0.85 7.98 -25.12
C THR A 115 0.58 7.95 -26.61
N LYS A 116 -0.30 8.84 -27.08
CA LYS A 116 -0.51 9.03 -28.51
C LYS A 116 0.88 9.27 -29.13
N PRO A 117 1.23 8.59 -30.24
CA PRO A 117 2.49 8.88 -30.91
C PRO A 117 2.55 10.37 -31.22
N PHE A 118 3.68 11.01 -30.89
CA PHE A 118 3.94 12.40 -31.25
C PHE A 118 4.01 12.46 -32.78
N VAL A 119 2.96 12.98 -33.42
CA VAL A 119 2.97 13.25 -34.86
C VAL A 119 3.52 14.67 -35.03
N PRO A 120 4.75 14.85 -35.55
CA PRO A 120 5.25 16.19 -35.85
C PRO A 120 4.35 16.84 -36.90
N PRO A 121 4.08 18.16 -36.82
CA PRO A 121 3.30 18.84 -37.84
C PRO A 121 4.05 18.76 -39.17
N MET A 122 3.49 18.05 -40.15
CA MET A 122 4.02 18.07 -41.51
C MET A 122 3.93 19.51 -42.05
N SER A 123 5.09 20.09 -42.33
CA SER A 123 5.22 21.38 -43.00
C SER A 123 4.38 21.38 -44.27
N HIS A 124 3.31 22.17 -44.29
CA HIS A 124 2.59 22.50 -45.52
C HIS A 124 3.45 23.49 -46.31
N SER A 125 4.51 23.00 -46.94
CA SER A 125 5.25 23.78 -47.94
C SER A 125 4.59 23.54 -49.29
N HIS A 126 3.39 24.10 -49.45
CA HIS A 126 2.74 24.24 -50.74
C HIS A 126 2.74 25.72 -51.09
N ARG A 127 3.83 26.23 -51.67
CA ARG A 127 3.74 27.42 -52.52
C ARG A 127 4.95 27.58 -53.42
N SER A 128 4.62 27.63 -54.71
CA SER A 128 5.32 28.28 -55.83
C SER A 128 6.66 27.64 -56.23
N GLU A 129 6.86 27.21 -57.47
CA GLU A 129 6.96 28.13 -58.61
C GLU A 129 7.09 27.39 -59.97
N PHE A 130 6.68 28.09 -61.04
CA PHE A 130 7.09 27.95 -62.45
C PHE A 130 6.85 26.65 -63.23
N VAL A 131 5.85 26.66 -64.14
CA VAL A 131 6.10 26.71 -65.60
C VAL A 131 4.99 27.53 -66.27
N THR A 132 5.36 28.63 -66.93
CA THR A 132 4.56 29.42 -67.88
C THR A 132 5.17 29.27 -69.27
N PRO A 133 4.50 29.74 -70.34
CA PRO A 133 3.16 29.44 -70.83
C PRO A 133 3.14 28.28 -71.85
#